data_AF-Q9HQM7-F1
#
_entry.id   AF-Q9HQM7-F1
#
_cell.length_a   1.000
_cell.length_b   1.000
_cell.length_c   1.000
_cell.angle_alpha   90.00
_cell.angle_beta   90.00
_cell.angle_gamma   90.00
#
_symmetry.space_group_name_H-M   'P 1'
#
loop_
_entity.id
_entity.type
_entity.pdbx_description
1 polymer ?
#
loop_
_entity_poly.entity_id
_entity_poly.type
_entity_poly.pdbx_seq_one_letter_code
_entity_poly.pdbx_strand_id
1 'polypeptide(L)' 'MSNETGYPHHKVRYSLRVLEEETLIEPSSQGAITTDRTHEFVEELDGKVDEIMDKMESMKIDAAAEAE' A
#
# COMPACT_ATOMS: atom_id res chain seq x y z
N MET A 1 -15.47 1.30 3.50
CA MET A 1 -14.11 1.39 4.06
C MET A 1 -14.00 1.08 5.57
N SER A 2 -14.43 1.93 6.51
CA SER A 2 -14.20 1.61 7.96
C SER A 2 -14.93 0.35 8.43
N ASN A 3 -16.12 0.07 7.90
CA ASN A 3 -16.86 -1.17 8.16
C ASN A 3 -16.27 -2.41 7.44
N GLU A 4 -15.36 -2.21 6.48
CA GLU A 4 -14.78 -3.28 5.66
C GLU A 4 -13.38 -3.68 6.13
N THR A 5 -12.62 -2.72 6.70
CA THR A 5 -11.22 -2.93 7.08
C THR A 5 -11.01 -3.19 8.57
N GLY A 6 -12.05 -3.02 9.40
CA GLY A 6 -11.96 -3.16 10.86
C GLY A 6 -11.13 -2.08 11.55
N TYR A 7 -10.60 -1.09 10.82
CA TYR A 7 -9.84 0.01 11.40
C TYR A 7 -10.75 1.09 11.99
N PRO A 8 -10.30 1.78 13.06
CA PRO A 8 -11.01 2.94 13.60
C PRO A 8 -11.26 4.01 12.53
N HIS A 9 -12.48 4.58 12.52
CA HIS A 9 -12.92 5.57 11.53
C HIS A 9 -11.93 6.74 11.33
N HIS A 10 -11.34 7.24 12.42
CA HIS A 10 -10.41 8.37 12.36
C HIS A 10 -9.10 8.01 11.63
N LYS A 11 -8.64 6.75 11.70
CA LYS A 11 -7.47 6.28 10.96
C LYS A 11 -7.76 6.16 9.47
N VAL A 12 -8.91 5.57 9.13
CA VAL A 12 -9.35 5.47 7.73
C VAL A 12 -9.50 6.86 7.12
N ARG A 13 -10.11 7.80 7.84
CA ARG A 13 -10.23 9.19 7.40
C ARG A 13 -8.87 9.86 7.19
N TYR A 14 -7.92 9.65 8.11
CA TYR A 14 -6.58 10.20 7.97
C TYR A 14 -5.86 9.64 6.73
N SER A 15 -5.94 8.32 6.50
CA SER A 15 -5.37 7.70 5.30
C SER A 15 -5.96 8.29 4.02
N LEU A 16 -7.29 8.47 3.95
CA LEU A 16 -7.93 9.10 2.79
C LEU A 16 -7.48 10.55 2.59
N ARG A 17 -7.26 11.30 3.68
CA ARG A 17 -6.77 12.67 3.59
C ARG A 17 -5.36 12.73 3.00
N VAL A 18 -4.48 11.82 3.39
CA VAL A 18 -3.13 11.73 2.81
C VAL A 18 -3.21 11.43 1.31
N LEU A 19 -4.06 10.48 0.89
CA LEU A 19 -4.25 10.18 -0.53
C LEU A 19 -4.81 11.38 -1.32
N GLU A 20 -5.68 12.18 -0.71
CA GLU A 20 -6.19 13.43 -1.31
C GLU A 20 -5.08 14.49 -1.41
N GLU A 21 -4.28 14.69 -0.36
CA GLU A 21 -3.17 15.66 -0.34
C GLU A 21 -2.09 15.33 -1.37
N GLU A 22 -1.82 14.04 -1.59
CA GLU A 22 -0.91 13.56 -2.65
C GLU A 22 -1.54 13.57 -4.06
N THR A 23 -2.79 14.03 -4.18
CA THR A 23 -3.55 14.07 -5.45
C THR A 23 -3.74 12.68 -6.06
N LEU A 24 -3.83 11.63 -5.23
CA LEU A 24 -4.09 10.26 -5.66
C LEU A 24 -5.59 9.93 -5.65
N ILE A 25 -6.39 10.69 -4.91
CA ILE A 25 -7.85 10.63 -4.96
C ILE A 25 -8.44 12.03 -4.88
N GLU A 26 -9.69 12.19 -5.27
CA GLU A 26 -10.47 13.41 -5.09
C GLU A 26 -11.87 13.11 -4.56
N PRO A 27 -12.48 14.04 -3.79
CA PRO A 27 -13.83 13.86 -3.27
C PRO A 27 -14.85 13.78 -4.41
N SER A 28 -15.83 12.90 -4.26
CA SER A 28 -16.92 12.75 -5.23
C SER A 28 -18.27 12.62 -4.53
N SER A 29 -19.36 12.73 -5.29
CA SER A 29 -20.72 12.52 -4.77
C SER A 29 -20.96 11.11 -4.22
N GLN A 30 -20.12 10.14 -4.59
CA GLN A 30 -20.15 8.76 -4.10
C GLN A 30 -19.05 8.46 -3.05
N GLY A 31 -18.33 9.49 -2.60
CA GLY A 31 -17.24 9.36 -1.63
C GLY A 31 -15.94 9.93 -2.20
N ALA A 32 -15.19 9.10 -2.93
CA ALA A 32 -13.96 9.51 -3.59
C ALA A 32 -13.78 8.76 -4.92
N ILE A 33 -13.05 9.37 -5.85
CA ILE A 33 -12.59 8.72 -7.08
C ILE A 33 -11.07 8.88 -7.21
N THR A 34 -10.44 8.01 -7.98
CA THR A 34 -9.00 8.08 -8.28
C THR A 34 -8.73 9.16 -9.32
N THR A 35 -7.52 9.72 -9.29
CA THR A 35 -7.04 10.65 -10.32
C THR A 35 -6.21 9.91 -11.37
N ASP A 36 -5.79 10.59 -12.42
CA ASP A 36 -4.89 10.01 -13.43
C ASP A 36 -3.51 9.62 -12.85
N ARG A 37 -3.11 10.24 -11.72
CA ARG A 37 -1.83 9.98 -11.05
C ARG A 37 -1.83 8.68 -10.25
N THR A 38 -3.00 8.15 -9.91
CA THR A 38 -3.11 6.94 -9.08
C THR A 38 -2.48 5.74 -9.75
N HIS A 39 -2.62 5.64 -11.08
CA HIS A 39 -2.10 4.49 -11.83
C HIS A 39 -0.57 4.41 -11.76
N GLU A 40 0.12 5.51 -12.04
CA GLU A 40 1.58 5.63 -11.94
C GLU A 40 2.07 5.33 -10.52
N PHE A 41 1.38 5.86 -9.50
CA PHE A 41 1.73 5.59 -8.11
C PHE A 41 1.63 4.11 -7.74
N VAL A 42 0.59 3.42 -8.23
CA VAL A 42 0.40 1.98 -7.96
C VAL A 42 1.49 1.16 -8.66
N GLU A 43 1.86 1.49 -9.90
CA GLU A 43 2.96 0.81 -10.60
C GLU A 43 4.30 0.97 -9.87
N GLU A 44 4.60 2.18 -9.38
CA GLU A 44 5.78 2.39 -8.55
C GLU A 44 5.72 1.61 -7.23
N LEU A 45 4.54 1.55 -6.61
CA LEU A 45 4.34 0.84 -5.34
C LEU A 45 4.58 -0.66 -5.53
N ASP A 46 4.04 -1.25 -6.59
CA ASP A 46 4.24 -2.67 -6.92
C ASP A 46 5.72 -2.99 -7.09
N GLY A 47 6.46 -2.18 -7.86
CA GLY A 47 7.91 -2.35 -8.00
C GLY A 47 8.67 -2.26 -6.67
N LYS A 48 8.28 -1.31 -5.79
CA LYS A 48 8.89 -1.20 -4.44
C LYS A 48 8.56 -2.40 -3.56
N VAL A 49 7.36 -2.96 -3.67
CA VAL A 49 6.96 -4.18 -2.93
C VAL A 49 7.77 -5.38 -3.42
N ASP A 50 7.94 -5.54 -4.74
CA ASP A 50 8.78 -6.59 -5.32
C ASP A 50 10.22 -6.51 -4.82
N GLU A 51 10.83 -5.31 -4.81
CA GLU A 51 12.17 -5.12 -4.25
C GLU A 51 12.26 -5.50 -2.76
N ILE A 52 11.22 -5.22 -1.97
CA ILE A 52 11.17 -5.60 -0.55
C ILE A 52 11.07 -7.12 -0.43
N MET A 53 10.24 -7.77 -1.26
CA MET A 53 10.11 -9.23 -1.27
C MET A 53 11.43 -9.90 -1.63
N ASP A 54 12.12 -9.43 -2.67
CA ASP A 54 13.43 -9.97 -3.09
C ASP A 54 14.48 -9.83 -1.97
N LYS A 55 14.50 -8.68 -1.29
CA LYS A 55 15.38 -8.47 -0.14
C LYS A 55 15.05 -9.44 0.99
N MET A 56 13.76 -9.61 1.32
CA MET A 56 13.33 -10.57 2.34
C MET A 56 13.69 -12.01 1.96
N GLU A 57 13.59 -12.39 0.68
CA GLU A 57 14.00 -13.71 0.18
C GLU A 57 15.49 -13.93 0.38
N SER A 58 16.33 -12.97 0.00
CA SER A 58 17.79 -13.05 0.16
C SER A 58 18.27 -13.15 1.62
N MET A 59 17.43 -12.71 2.56
CA MET A 59 17.70 -12.78 4.00
C MET A 59 17.27 -14.11 4.64
N LYS A 60 16.56 -14.98 3.90
CA LYS A 60 16.20 -16.30 4.43
C LYS A 60 17.46 -17.12 4.68
N ILE A 61 17.52 -17.76 5.83
CA ILE A 61 18.55 -18.73 6.16
C ILE A 61 18.01 -20.09 5.73
N ASP A 62 18.66 -20.73 4.76
CA ASP A 62 18.35 -22.11 4.39
C ASP A 62 18.71 -23.04 5.55
N ALA A 63 17.72 -23.76 6.08
CA ALA A 63 17.89 -24.74 7.16
C ALA A 63 18.85 -25.91 6.80
N ALA A 64 19.37 -25.96 5.57
CA ALA A 64 20.35 -26.95 5.13
C ALA A 64 21.79 -26.64 5.56
N ALA A 65 22.09 -25.40 5.97
CA ALA A 65 23.47 -24.99 6.31
C ALA A 65 23.92 -25.35 7.74
N GLU A 66 23.03 -25.88 8.60
CA GLU A 66 23.36 -26.23 9.99
C GLU A 66 23.55 -27.75 10.22
N ALA A 67 23.59 -28.56 9.16
CA ALA A 67 23.71 -30.01 9.25
C ALA A 67 25.07 -30.59 8.79
N GLU A 68 26.10 -29.76 8.61
CA GLU A 68 27.48 -30.20 8.31
C GLU A 68 28.44 -29.96 9.48
#